data_AF-U2AZD5-F1
#
_entry.id   AF-U2AZD5-F1
#
_cell.length_a   1.000
_cell.length_b   1.000
_cell.length_c   1.000
_cell.angle_alpha   90.00
_cell.angle_beta   90.00
_cell.angle_gamma   90.00
#
_symmetry.space_group_name_H-M   'P 1'
#
loop_
_entity.id
_entity.type
_entity.pdbx_description
1 polymer ?
#
loop_
_entity_poly.entity_id
_entity_poly.type
_entity_poly.pdbx_seq_one_letter_code
_entity_poly.pdbx_strand_id
1 'polypeptide(L)'
;MKNRPIKYWIIVASRDHVQMGVAGGFAQACHGKAQPLKRMQEGDGILYYSSKRYFGKEDKCQAFTAIGRVKDEEVYAFQMSEKFLSV
;
A
#
# COMPACT_ATOMS: atom_id res chain seq x y z
N MET A 1 1.48 -25.55 7.33
CA MET A 1 1.91 -24.14 7.22
C MET A 1 2.91 -24.05 6.09
N LYS A 2 2.68 -23.22 5.07
CA LYS A 2 3.60 -23.14 3.91
C LYS A 2 4.93 -22.57 4.41
N ASN A 3 5.99 -23.37 4.33
CA ASN A 3 7.35 -23.00 4.74
C ASN A 3 7.98 -22.07 3.69
N ARG A 4 7.39 -20.87 3.52
CA ARG A 4 7.91 -19.83 2.64
C ARG A 4 8.55 -18.72 3.48
N PRO A 5 9.65 -18.09 3.01
CA PRO A 5 10.18 -16.92 3.68
C PRO A 5 9.17 -15.76 3.62
N ILE A 6 9.02 -15.04 4.74
CA ILE A 6 8.26 -13.79 4.83
C ILE A 6 8.94 -12.75 3.95
N LYS A 7 8.18 -12.12 3.06
CA LYS A 7 8.68 -11.02 2.22
C LYS A 7 8.29 -9.69 2.83
N TYR A 8 9.09 -8.67 2.52
CA TYR A 8 8.82 -7.29 2.90
C TYR A 8 8.68 -6.43 1.65
N TRP A 9 7.67 -5.57 1.65
CA TRP A 9 7.29 -4.71 0.54
C TRP A 9 7.41 -3.25 0.95
N ILE A 10 7.93 -2.40 0.06
CA ILE A 10 7.93 -0.95 0.26
C ILE A 10 6.89 -0.33 -0.66
N ILE A 11 5.92 0.39 -0.08
CA ILE A 11 4.95 1.19 -0.82
C ILE A 11 5.33 2.66 -0.64
N VAL A 12 5.39 3.39 -1.76
CA VAL A 12 5.69 4.83 -1.76
C VAL A 12 4.41 5.62 -1.97
N ALA A 13 4.03 6.43 -0.99
CA ALA A 13 2.83 7.29 -1.03
C ALA A 13 3.02 8.52 -0.13
N SER A 14 2.29 9.60 -0.37
CA SER A 14 2.34 10.78 0.50
C SER A 14 1.83 10.46 1.90
N ARG A 15 2.35 11.16 2.92
CA ARG A 15 2.05 10.83 4.34
C ARG A 15 0.55 10.92 4.66
N ASP A 16 -0.15 11.92 4.15
CA ASP A 16 -1.60 12.08 4.27
C ASP A 16 -2.38 10.87 3.72
N HIS A 17 -2.00 10.38 2.54
CA HIS A 17 -2.56 9.17 1.95
C HIS A 17 -2.30 7.94 2.84
N VAL A 18 -1.06 7.79 3.32
CA VAL A 18 -0.71 6.70 4.25
C VAL A 18 -1.57 6.76 5.51
N GLN A 19 -1.80 7.95 6.08
CA GLN A 19 -2.63 8.11 7.27
C GLN A 19 -4.09 7.69 7.04
N MET A 20 -4.65 7.97 5.87
CA MET A 20 -5.99 7.48 5.50
C MET A 20 -6.04 5.95 5.44
N GLY A 21 -5.04 5.31 4.83
CA GLY A 21 -4.94 3.85 4.77
C GLY A 21 -4.80 3.22 6.16
N VAL A 22 -3.95 3.81 7.02
CA VAL A 22 -3.79 3.36 8.42
C VAL A 22 -5.10 3.48 9.21
N ALA A 23 -5.79 4.62 9.10
CA ALA A 23 -7.07 4.83 9.78
C ALA A 23 -8.16 3.87 9.28
N GLY A 24 -8.13 3.52 7.98
CA GLY A 24 -9.06 2.57 7.37
C GLY A 24 -8.63 1.10 7.47
N GLY A 25 -7.42 0.80 7.98
CA GLY A 25 -6.89 -0.55 8.06
C GLY A 25 -6.58 -1.22 6.71
N PHE A 26 -6.28 -0.44 5.67
CA PHE A 26 -5.98 -0.96 4.33
C PHE A 26 -4.68 -0.36 3.76
N ALA A 27 -4.07 -1.09 2.81
CA ALA A 27 -2.95 -0.63 2.02
C ALA A 27 -3.38 -0.51 0.56
N GLN A 28 -3.16 0.67 -0.04
CA GLN A 28 -3.43 0.94 -1.45
C GLN A 28 -2.12 1.24 -2.16
N ALA A 29 -1.92 0.70 -3.36
CA ALA A 29 -0.65 0.86 -4.08
C ALA A 29 -0.79 0.75 -5.60
N CYS A 30 0.32 1.00 -6.29
CA CYS A 30 0.49 0.70 -7.71
C CYS A 30 -0.47 1.43 -8.66
N HIS A 31 -1.06 2.55 -8.22
CA HIS A 31 -2.01 3.35 -9.00
C HIS A 31 -3.09 2.46 -9.64
N GLY A 32 -3.74 1.59 -8.85
CA GLY A 32 -4.84 0.77 -9.38
C GLY A 32 -4.41 -0.49 -10.14
N LYS A 33 -3.13 -0.86 -10.13
CA LYS A 33 -2.67 -2.13 -10.72
C LYS A 33 -2.68 -3.24 -9.69
N ALA A 34 -3.50 -4.27 -9.91
CA ALA A 34 -3.64 -5.41 -8.98
C ALA A 34 -2.46 -6.39 -9.04
N GLN A 35 -1.75 -6.50 -10.18
CA GLN A 35 -0.70 -7.51 -10.38
C GLN A 35 0.40 -7.48 -9.29
N PRO A 36 0.95 -6.32 -8.90
CA PRO A 36 1.95 -6.27 -7.82
C PRO A 36 1.40 -6.75 -6.47
N LEU A 37 0.16 -6.39 -6.14
CA LEU A 37 -0.50 -6.77 -4.89
C LEU A 37 -0.77 -8.28 -4.83
N LYS A 38 -1.15 -8.91 -5.95
CA LYS A 38 -1.35 -10.37 -6.06
C LYS A 38 -0.11 -11.22 -5.79
N ARG A 39 1.07 -10.60 -5.67
CA ARG A 39 2.32 -11.30 -5.30
C ARG A 39 2.54 -11.31 -3.78
N MET A 40 1.86 -10.44 -3.06
CA MET A 40 1.85 -10.44 -1.60
C MET A 40 1.07 -11.66 -1.12
N GLN A 41 1.49 -12.20 0.01
CA GLN A 41 0.84 -13.34 0.65
C GLN A 41 0.62 -13.03 2.13
N GLU A 42 -0.34 -13.71 2.75
CA GLU A 42 -0.62 -13.55 4.17
C GLU A 42 0.67 -13.62 5.00
N GLY A 43 0.80 -12.68 5.94
CA GLY A 43 1.95 -12.54 6.82
C GLY A 43 3.15 -11.76 6.23
N ASP A 44 3.14 -11.41 4.94
CA ASP A 44 4.15 -10.49 4.39
C ASP A 44 4.11 -9.12 5.09
N GLY A 45 5.27 -8.50 5.25
CA GLY A 45 5.39 -7.16 5.84
C GLY A 45 5.25 -6.06 4.80
N ILE A 46 4.60 -4.96 5.19
CA ILE A 46 4.50 -3.73 4.38
C ILE A 46 5.19 -2.60 5.15
N LEU A 47 6.05 -1.86 4.48
CA LEU A 47 6.59 -0.59 4.94
C LEU A 47 6.14 0.53 4.00
N TYR A 48 5.61 1.60 4.57
CA TYR A 48 5.32 2.81 3.82
C TYR A 48 6.48 3.79 3.92
N TYR A 49 7.00 4.19 2.76
CA TYR A 49 7.92 5.32 2.66
C TYR A 49 7.20 6.52 2.06
N SER A 50 7.16 7.63 2.80
CA SER A 50 6.58 8.87 2.31
C SER A 50 7.66 9.81 1.84
N SER A 51 7.76 10.01 0.52
CA SER A 51 8.62 11.05 -0.07
C SER A 51 8.10 12.44 0.26
N LYS A 52 6.77 12.62 0.25
CA LYS A 52 6.05 13.89 0.43
C LYS A 52 5.07 13.81 1.60
N ARG A 53 4.77 14.95 2.23
CA ARG A 53 3.78 15.06 3.31
C ARG A 53 2.36 15.02 2.76
N TYR A 54 2.11 15.77 1.70
CA TYR A 54 0.79 15.93 1.10
C TYR A 54 0.79 15.49 -0.36
N PHE A 55 -0.31 14.89 -0.80
CA PHE A 55 -0.49 14.50 -2.19
C PHE A 55 -0.45 15.70 -3.12
N GLY A 56 0.28 15.61 -4.24
CA GLY A 56 0.39 16.67 -5.24
C GLY A 56 1.16 17.93 -4.80
N LYS A 57 1.81 17.92 -3.64
CA LYS A 57 2.64 19.03 -3.14
C LYS A 57 4.13 18.67 -3.12
N GLU A 58 5.01 19.64 -2.88
CA GLU A 58 6.47 19.45 -2.80
C GLU A 58 6.99 19.32 -1.36
N ASP A 59 6.11 19.42 -0.36
CA ASP A 59 6.43 19.30 1.06
C ASP A 59 7.14 17.98 1.36
N LYS A 60 8.43 18.04 1.70
CA LYS A 60 9.24 16.85 1.96
C LYS A 60 8.82 16.14 3.25
N CYS A 61 8.69 14.83 3.17
CA CYS A 61 8.55 13.93 4.32
C CYS A 61 9.79 13.04 4.47
N GLN A 62 10.17 12.34 3.39
CA GLN A 62 11.35 11.49 3.25
C GLN A 62 11.61 10.55 4.45
N ALA A 63 10.58 9.84 4.88
CA ALA A 63 10.65 8.94 6.04
C ALA A 63 9.78 7.70 5.85
N PHE A 64 10.11 6.62 6.56
CA PHE A 64 9.16 5.54 6.78
C PHE A 64 8.08 6.00 7.75
N THR A 65 6.82 5.90 7.35
CA THR A 65 5.68 6.54 8.05
C THR A 65 4.65 5.56 8.57
N ALA A 66 4.65 4.32 8.08
CA ALA A 66 3.82 3.26 8.62
C ALA A 66 4.43 1.88 8.34
N ILE A 67 4.01 0.90 9.15
CA ILE A 67 4.30 -0.52 8.97
C ILE A 67 2.98 -1.29 9.08
N GLY A 68 2.84 -2.35 8.31
CA GLY A 68 1.69 -3.23 8.33
C GLY A 68 2.06 -4.68 8.02
N ARG A 69 1.09 -5.57 8.15
CA ARG A 69 1.18 -6.96 7.70
C ARG A 69 0.00 -7.27 6.80
N VAL A 70 0.26 -8.02 5.75
CA VAL A 70 -0.77 -8.52 4.83
C VAL A 70 -1.64 -9.52 5.58
N LYS A 71 -2.94 -9.25 5.63
CA LYS A 71 -3.92 -10.07 6.36
C LYS A 71 -4.38 -11.28 5.54
N ASP A 72 -4.52 -11.12 4.23
CA ASP A 72 -4.95 -12.14 3.29
C ASP A 72 -4.51 -11.76 1.86
N GLU A 73 -4.70 -12.66 0.90
CA GLU A 73 -4.37 -12.43 -0.50
C GLU A 73 -5.49 -11.72 -1.31
N GLU A 74 -6.58 -11.30 -0.67
CA GLU A 74 -7.69 -10.67 -1.38
C GLU A 74 -7.36 -9.22 -1.73
N VAL A 75 -7.28 -8.93 -3.03
CA VAL A 75 -7.11 -7.57 -3.53
C VAL A 75 -8.49 -6.95 -3.72
N TYR A 76 -8.85 -6.03 -2.83
CA TYR A 76 -10.08 -5.25 -2.97
C TYR A 76 -9.96 -4.26 -4.13
N ALA A 77 -10.84 -4.37 -5.12
CA ALA A 77 -10.89 -3.47 -6.28
C ALA A 77 -12.15 -2.62 -6.26
N PHE A 78 -11.98 -1.31 -6.45
CA PHE A 78 -13.06 -0.34 -6.52
C PHE A 78 -13.04 0.41 -7.85
N GLN A 79 -14.15 0.40 -8.59
CA GLN A 79 -14.26 1.12 -9.86
C GLN A 79 -14.44 2.63 -9.61
N MET A 80 -13.37 3.39 -9.79
CA MET A 80 -13.40 4.85 -9.64
C MET A 80 -13.94 5.57 -10.87
N SER A 81 -13.72 5.02 -12.06
CA SER A 81 -14.24 5.50 -13.35
C SER A 81 -14.21 4.36 -14.36
N GLU A 82 -14.86 4.48 -15.54
CA GLU A 82 -14.89 3.42 -16.57
C GLU A 82 -13.52 2.82 -16.93
N LYS A 83 -12.43 3.60 -16.81
CA LYS A 83 -11.08 3.19 -17.20
C LYS A 83 -10.13 2.97 -16.02
N PHE A 84 -10.60 3.10 -14.77
CA PHE A 84 -9.74 3.06 -13.59
C PHE A 84 -10.34 2.22 -12.46
N LEU A 85 -9.71 1.07 -12.22
CA LEU A 85 -9.89 0.27 -11.02
C LEU A 85 -8.85 0.69 -9.99
N SER A 86 -9.30 1.04 -8.81
CA SER A 86 -8.49 1.39 -7.67
C SER A 86 -8.29 0.15 -6.80
N VAL A 87 -7.03 -0.17 -6.50
CA VAL A 87 -6.58 -1.26 -5.64
C VAL A 87 -5.40 -0.77 -4.82
#